data_AF-A0A0G4FSV7-F1
#
_entry.id   AF-A0A0G4FSV7-F1
#
_cell.length_a   1.000
_cell.length_b   1.000
_cell.length_c   1.000
_cell.angle_alpha   90.00
_cell.angle_beta   90.00
_cell.angle_gamma   90.00
#
_symmetry.space_group_name_H-M   'P 1'
#
loop_
_entity.id
_entity.type
_entity.pdbx_description
1 polymer ?
#
loop_
_entity_poly.entity_id
_entity_poly.type
_entity_poly.pdbx_seq_one_letter_code
_entity_poly.pdbx_strand_id
1 'polypeptide(L)'
;MVPTLRADVRYFEVADDGHSEPQGWFGGGADLTPCYLFEEDAIEWHKHWRGVCDKYSPDLYPRYKKWCDEYFYLPARQEHRGIGGIFFDDLMDFSDLPPPPSPSPSTSPTPPTPPLEFVQDVADGLLDSWRPIVDRRRSLPYTPQQREWQLVRRGRYVEFNLLYDRGVRFGLAPGGAIERVIVSAPPLVKWSYRYGEPGEEERRLVDVLRKPRDWADETD
;
A
#
# COMPACT_ATOMS: atom_id res chain seq x y z
N MET A 1 8.23 -14.22 9.84
CA MET A 1 6.81 -13.87 9.97
C MET A 1 6.50 -12.39 9.78
N VAL A 2 7.49 -11.50 9.78
CA VAL A 2 7.29 -10.08 9.48
C VAL A 2 6.84 -9.87 8.01
N PRO A 3 5.75 -9.13 7.75
CA PRO A 3 5.33 -8.78 6.40
C PRO A 3 6.26 -7.77 5.73
N THR A 4 6.39 -7.83 4.41
CA THR A 4 7.08 -6.79 3.64
C THR A 4 6.24 -5.51 3.65
N LEU A 5 6.86 -4.38 3.98
CA LEU A 5 6.27 -3.05 3.84
C LEU A 5 6.73 -2.42 2.53
N ARG A 6 5.80 -1.78 1.81
CA ARG A 6 6.13 -0.79 0.78
C ARG A 6 5.40 0.50 1.12
N ALA A 7 6.11 1.61 1.00
CA ALA A 7 5.56 2.93 1.21
C ALA A 7 6.26 3.95 0.33
N ASP A 8 5.55 5.00 -0.05
CA ASP A 8 6.11 6.18 -0.67
C ASP A 8 5.24 7.42 -0.42
N VAL A 9 5.88 8.58 -0.43
CA VAL A 9 5.24 9.88 -0.55
C VAL A 9 6.08 10.71 -1.51
N ARG A 10 5.43 11.46 -2.40
CA ARG A 10 6.10 12.25 -3.44
C ARG A 10 5.29 13.48 -3.80
N TYR A 11 6.00 14.48 -4.30
CA TYR A 11 5.44 15.68 -4.92
C TYR A 11 6.03 15.82 -6.31
N PHE A 12 5.19 16.08 -7.29
CA PHE A 12 5.57 16.47 -8.63
C PHE A 12 5.04 17.86 -8.92
N GLU A 13 5.83 18.64 -9.66
CA GLU A 13 5.43 19.95 -10.13
C GLU A 13 5.92 20.14 -11.57
N VAL A 14 5.03 20.61 -12.42
CA VAL A 14 5.36 21.10 -13.75
C VAL A 14 5.42 22.62 -13.66
N ALA A 15 6.61 23.17 -13.90
CA ALA A 15 6.81 24.61 -13.90
C ALA A 15 6.01 25.28 -15.03
N ASP A 16 5.64 26.54 -14.83
CA ASP A 16 5.03 27.40 -15.84
C ASP A 16 5.86 27.39 -17.13
N ASP A 17 5.22 27.04 -18.24
CA ASP A 17 5.79 27.04 -19.58
C ASP A 17 5.36 28.26 -20.41
N GLY A 18 4.66 29.21 -19.80
CA GLY A 18 4.07 30.40 -20.42
C GLY A 18 2.73 30.14 -21.09
N HIS A 19 2.21 28.90 -21.03
CA HIS A 19 0.96 28.49 -21.68
C HIS A 19 -0.07 27.92 -20.68
N SER A 20 0.36 27.48 -19.50
CA SER A 20 -0.52 26.96 -18.45
C SER A 20 0.00 27.32 -17.06
N GLU A 21 -0.92 27.51 -16.11
CA GLU A 21 -0.56 27.70 -14.69
C GLU A 21 0.21 26.47 -14.16
N PRO A 22 1.21 26.65 -13.28
CA PRO A 22 1.92 25.54 -12.64
C PRO A 22 0.96 24.53 -12.03
N GLN A 23 1.19 23.25 -12.32
CA GLN A 23 0.42 22.15 -11.73
C GLN A 23 1.33 21.31 -10.85
N GLY A 24 0.98 21.23 -9.57
CA GLY A 24 1.64 20.40 -8.58
C GLY A 24 0.68 19.40 -7.97
N TRP A 25 1.12 18.17 -7.79
CA TRP A 25 0.31 17.12 -7.16
C TRP A 25 1.15 16.21 -6.29
N PHE A 26 0.50 15.68 -5.27
CA PHE A 26 1.05 14.65 -4.41
C PHE A 26 0.63 13.26 -4.87
N GLY A 27 1.48 12.29 -4.55
CA GLY A 27 1.15 10.88 -4.65
C GLY A 27 1.82 10.12 -3.52
N GLY A 28 1.35 8.90 -3.27
CA GLY A 28 1.94 8.07 -2.25
C GLY A 28 1.04 6.94 -1.80
N GLY A 29 1.35 6.45 -0.62
CA GLY A 29 0.61 5.39 0.04
C GLY A 29 1.52 4.44 0.80
N ALA A 30 0.89 3.44 1.39
CA ALA A 30 1.56 2.36 2.09
C ALA A 30 0.75 1.08 1.92
N ASP A 31 1.42 -0.03 1.65
CA ASP A 31 0.79 -1.34 1.52
C ASP A 31 1.61 -2.44 2.23
N LEU A 32 0.88 -3.45 2.71
CA LEU A 32 1.43 -4.54 3.49
C LEU A 32 1.36 -5.87 2.73
N THR A 33 2.50 -6.54 2.61
CA THR A 33 2.62 -7.82 1.90
C THR A 33 3.06 -8.95 2.84
N PRO A 34 2.12 -9.60 3.56
CA PRO A 34 2.41 -10.75 4.39
C PRO A 34 2.73 -12.02 3.58
N CYS A 35 3.49 -12.93 4.19
CA CYS A 35 3.66 -14.30 3.69
C CYS A 35 2.79 -15.31 4.46
N TYR A 36 2.36 -14.95 5.67
CA TYR A 36 1.37 -15.66 6.47
C TYR A 36 0.41 -14.64 7.03
N LEU A 37 -0.88 -14.97 7.05
CA LEU A 37 -1.92 -14.07 7.52
C LEU A 37 -1.99 -14.08 9.04
N PHE A 38 -1.88 -12.90 9.64
CA PHE A 38 -2.25 -12.61 11.02
C PHE A 38 -3.35 -11.56 10.94
N GLU A 39 -4.58 -11.93 11.30
CA GLU A 39 -5.75 -11.07 11.09
C GLU A 39 -5.65 -9.82 11.98
N GLU A 40 -5.11 -9.95 13.19
CA GLU A 40 -4.87 -8.83 14.10
C GLU A 40 -3.87 -7.81 13.52
N ASP A 41 -2.89 -8.25 12.70
CA ASP A 41 -1.96 -7.33 12.03
C ASP A 41 -2.66 -6.60 10.88
N ALA A 42 -3.54 -7.29 10.15
CA ALA A 42 -4.29 -6.70 9.05
C ALA A 42 -5.29 -5.65 9.55
N ILE A 43 -6.01 -5.97 10.64
CA ILE A 43 -6.98 -5.09 11.28
C ILE A 43 -6.27 -3.85 11.82
N GLU A 44 -5.19 -4.00 12.60
CA GLU A 44 -4.43 -2.87 13.15
C GLU A 44 -3.85 -1.97 12.04
N TRP A 45 -3.25 -2.58 11.00
CA TRP A 45 -2.71 -1.88 9.84
C TRP A 45 -3.75 -0.98 9.17
N HIS A 46 -4.92 -1.54 8.87
CA HIS A 46 -5.99 -0.84 8.17
C HIS A 46 -6.71 0.18 9.06
N LYS A 47 -6.87 -0.10 10.36
CA LYS A 47 -7.40 0.87 11.33
C LYS A 47 -6.47 2.07 11.50
N HIS A 48 -5.15 1.87 11.50
CA HIS A 48 -4.19 2.98 11.55
C HIS A 48 -4.38 3.92 10.36
N TRP A 49 -4.36 3.38 9.14
CA TRP A 49 -4.50 4.20 7.92
C TRP A 49 -5.87 4.85 7.79
N ARG A 50 -6.94 4.17 8.23
CA ARG A 50 -8.26 4.80 8.38
C ARG A 50 -8.20 5.98 9.33
N GLY A 51 -7.60 5.82 10.51
CA GLY A 51 -7.45 6.89 11.49
C GLY A 51 -6.69 8.11 10.96
N VAL A 52 -5.68 7.92 10.11
CA VAL A 52 -4.98 9.02 9.41
C VAL A 52 -5.91 9.72 8.42
N CYS A 53 -6.59 8.97 7.55
CA CYS A 53 -7.51 9.52 6.55
C CYS A 53 -8.70 10.26 7.19
N ASP A 54 -9.28 9.72 8.26
CA ASP A 54 -10.48 10.25 8.91
C ASP A 54 -10.26 11.64 9.54
N LYS A 55 -9.00 12.04 9.81
CA LYS A 55 -8.67 13.42 10.23
C LYS A 55 -9.00 14.46 9.15
N TYR A 56 -8.99 14.06 7.89
CA TYR A 56 -9.16 14.95 6.73
C TYR A 56 -10.51 14.76 6.06
N SER A 57 -10.96 13.52 5.87
CA SER A 57 -12.32 13.20 5.41
C SER A 57 -12.62 11.70 5.56
N PRO A 58 -13.85 11.32 5.96
CA PRO A 58 -14.26 9.91 6.07
C PRO A 58 -14.27 9.16 4.71
N ASP A 59 -14.27 9.87 3.59
CA ASP A 59 -14.29 9.28 2.25
C ASP A 59 -12.89 8.91 1.73
N LEU A 60 -11.83 9.40 2.37
CA LEU A 60 -10.46 9.18 1.90
C LEU A 60 -10.01 7.74 2.06
N TYR A 61 -10.25 7.12 3.23
CA TYR A 61 -9.83 5.73 3.44
C TYR A 61 -10.54 4.75 2.50
N PRO A 62 -11.89 4.76 2.37
CA PRO A 62 -12.56 3.88 1.41
C PRO A 62 -12.05 4.06 -0.02
N ARG A 63 -11.80 5.31 -0.46
CA ARG A 63 -11.26 5.62 -1.78
C ARG A 63 -9.84 5.07 -1.97
N TYR A 64 -8.92 5.40 -1.07
CA TYR A 64 -7.51 5.03 -1.20
C TYR A 64 -7.24 3.57 -0.91
N LYS A 65 -8.03 2.92 -0.05
CA LYS A 65 -7.98 1.47 0.14
C LYS A 65 -8.40 0.73 -1.10
N LYS A 66 -9.54 1.11 -1.70
CA LYS A 66 -10.00 0.54 -2.96
C LYS A 66 -8.97 0.73 -4.07
N TRP A 67 -8.40 1.92 -4.18
CA TRP A 67 -7.36 2.19 -5.18
C TRP A 67 -6.09 1.35 -4.93
N CYS A 68 -5.72 1.13 -3.67
CA CYS A 68 -4.61 0.24 -3.31
C CYS A 68 -4.87 -1.20 -3.75
N ASP A 69 -6.08 -1.73 -3.51
CA ASP A 69 -6.47 -3.06 -3.95
C ASP A 69 -6.38 -3.17 -5.50
N GLU A 70 -6.94 -2.19 -6.22
CA GLU A 70 -6.92 -2.18 -7.70
C GLU A 70 -5.51 -2.05 -8.28
N TYR A 71 -4.65 -1.21 -7.68
CA TYR A 71 -3.29 -0.96 -8.19
C TYR A 71 -2.38 -2.17 -8.00
N PHE A 72 -2.44 -2.85 -6.84
CA PHE A 72 -1.56 -3.96 -6.50
C PHE A 72 -2.08 -5.34 -6.90
N TYR A 73 -2.92 -5.40 -7.94
CA TYR A 73 -3.43 -6.64 -8.50
C TYR A 73 -2.46 -7.25 -9.52
N LEU A 74 -2.30 -8.59 -9.51
CA LEU A 74 -1.52 -9.34 -10.48
C LEU A 74 -2.47 -10.11 -11.43
N PRO A 75 -2.81 -9.56 -12.62
CA PRO A 75 -3.77 -10.19 -13.53
C PRO A 75 -3.44 -11.64 -13.91
N ALA A 76 -2.16 -11.95 -14.16
CA ALA A 76 -1.74 -13.29 -14.55
C ALA A 76 -1.83 -14.33 -13.42
N ARG A 77 -1.96 -13.88 -12.16
CA ARG A 77 -2.08 -14.73 -10.96
C ARG A 77 -3.47 -14.70 -10.34
N GLN A 78 -4.29 -13.73 -10.73
CA GLN A 78 -5.62 -13.46 -10.17
C GLN A 78 -5.58 -13.31 -8.64
N GLU A 79 -4.54 -12.65 -8.15
CA GLU A 79 -4.36 -12.34 -6.72
C GLU A 79 -3.73 -10.96 -6.56
N HIS A 80 -3.94 -10.35 -5.40
CA HIS A 80 -3.32 -9.12 -4.98
C HIS A 80 -1.92 -9.40 -4.42
N ARG A 81 -1.00 -8.44 -4.56
CA ARG A 81 0.38 -8.57 -4.08
C ARG A 81 0.43 -8.83 -2.58
N GLY A 82 -0.42 -8.12 -1.85
CA GLY A 82 -0.54 -8.14 -0.40
C GLY A 82 -1.97 -7.82 0.04
N ILE A 83 -2.14 -7.45 1.31
CA ILE A 83 -3.46 -7.14 1.91
C ILE A 83 -3.87 -5.67 1.77
N GLY A 84 -3.15 -4.92 0.92
CA GLY A 84 -3.43 -3.51 0.64
C GLY A 84 -3.00 -2.56 1.76
N GLY A 85 -3.68 -1.43 1.82
CA GLY A 85 -3.38 -0.28 2.68
C GLY A 85 -4.02 0.95 2.05
N ILE A 86 -3.26 2.01 1.82
CA ILE A 86 -3.72 3.20 1.09
C ILE A 86 -2.85 3.46 -0.13
N PHE A 87 -3.46 3.90 -1.23
CA PHE A 87 -2.76 4.36 -2.43
C PHE A 87 -3.46 5.59 -2.98
N PHE A 88 -2.69 6.62 -3.31
CA PHE A 88 -3.17 7.84 -3.94
C PHE A 88 -2.15 8.38 -4.94
N ASP A 89 -2.67 9.03 -5.98
CA ASP A 89 -1.92 9.72 -7.03
C ASP A 89 -2.73 10.95 -7.44
N ASP A 90 -2.10 11.88 -8.16
CA ASP A 90 -2.75 13.08 -8.70
C ASP A 90 -3.52 13.92 -7.65
N LEU A 91 -3.05 13.93 -6.39
CA LEU A 91 -3.68 14.66 -5.30
C LEU A 91 -3.26 16.14 -5.33
N MET A 92 -4.08 16.98 -5.94
CA MET A 92 -3.90 18.44 -6.00
C MET A 92 -4.61 19.17 -4.86
N ASP A 93 -5.83 18.74 -4.54
CA ASP A 93 -6.66 19.21 -3.45
C ASP A 93 -7.67 18.11 -3.05
N PHE A 94 -8.56 18.42 -2.10
CA PHE A 94 -9.64 17.53 -1.69
C PHE A 94 -10.99 17.85 -2.36
N SER A 95 -11.01 18.68 -3.42
CA SER A 95 -12.24 19.17 -4.05
C SER A 95 -13.05 18.09 -4.77
N ASP A 96 -12.40 17.01 -5.20
CA ASP A 96 -13.03 15.83 -5.79
C ASP A 96 -13.72 14.92 -4.76
N LEU A 97 -13.71 15.26 -3.47
CA LEU A 97 -14.46 14.55 -2.45
C LEU A 97 -15.90 15.07 -2.37
N PRO A 98 -16.89 14.19 -2.12
CA PRO A 98 -18.25 14.65 -1.86
C PRO A 98 -18.25 15.58 -0.62
N PRO A 99 -19.13 16.59 -0.59
CA PRO A 99 -19.26 17.45 0.58
C PRO A 99 -19.63 16.61 1.80
N PRO A 100 -19.11 16.92 3.01
CA PRO A 100 -19.36 16.12 4.20
C PRO A 100 -20.87 15.98 4.48
N PRO A 101 -21.32 14.84 5.02
CA PRO A 101 -22.73 14.59 5.28
C PRO A 101 -23.26 15.55 6.35
N SER A 102 -23.97 16.58 5.89
CA SER A 102 -24.57 17.70 6.64
C SER A 102 -23.58 18.68 7.31
N PRO A 103 -23.81 20.00 7.14
CA PRO A 103 -23.11 20.99 7.94
C PRO A 103 -23.64 20.91 9.38
N SER A 104 -22.89 20.25 10.28
CA SER A 104 -22.93 20.71 11.67
C SER A 104 -22.53 22.20 11.65
N PRO A 105 -23.21 23.07 12.42
CA PRO A 105 -22.85 24.49 12.50
C PRO A 105 -21.53 24.62 13.27
N SER A 106 -20.43 24.23 12.63
CA SER A 106 -19.09 24.60 13.03
C SER A 106 -18.88 26.03 12.52
N THR A 107 -18.72 26.97 13.45
CA THR A 107 -18.50 28.39 13.20
C THR A 107 -17.08 28.72 12.68
N SER A 108 -16.41 27.77 12.04
CA SER A 108 -15.10 28.00 11.44
C SER A 108 -15.17 27.72 9.94
N PRO A 109 -14.96 28.74 9.09
CA PRO A 109 -14.67 28.52 7.67
C PRO A 109 -13.23 28.03 7.58
N THR A 110 -12.95 26.83 8.08
CA THR A 110 -11.62 26.25 7.90
C THR A 110 -11.56 25.84 6.43
N PRO A 111 -10.64 26.41 5.62
CA PRO A 111 -10.40 25.88 4.28
C PRO A 111 -10.07 24.39 4.41
N PRO A 112 -10.34 23.55 3.38
CA PRO A 112 -9.87 22.17 3.39
C PRO A 112 -8.38 22.19 3.73
N THR A 113 -7.98 21.40 4.72
CA THR A 113 -6.59 21.30 5.14
C THR A 113 -5.72 20.99 3.91
N PRO A 114 -4.58 21.67 3.70
CA PRO A 114 -3.78 21.47 2.50
C PRO A 114 -3.38 19.98 2.35
N PRO A 115 -3.36 19.43 1.12
CA PRO A 115 -2.86 18.07 0.87
C PRO A 115 -1.48 17.79 1.47
N LEU A 116 -0.65 18.83 1.64
CA LEU A 116 0.63 18.74 2.30
C LEU A 116 0.54 18.17 3.73
N GLU A 117 -0.41 18.64 4.55
CA GLU A 117 -0.56 18.15 5.93
C GLU A 117 -0.97 16.67 5.95
N PHE A 118 -1.90 16.29 5.06
CA PHE A 118 -2.28 14.88 4.88
C PHE A 118 -1.09 14.01 4.50
N VAL A 119 -0.28 14.46 3.54
CA VAL A 119 0.89 13.72 3.08
C VAL A 119 1.97 13.66 4.16
N GLN A 120 2.12 14.72 4.98
CA GLN A 120 3.00 14.71 6.16
C GLN A 120 2.54 13.69 7.20
N ASP A 121 1.24 13.68 7.54
CA ASP A 121 0.66 12.69 8.44
C ASP A 121 0.80 11.25 7.90
N VAL A 122 0.70 11.06 6.57
CA VAL A 122 0.98 9.76 5.95
C VAL A 122 2.44 9.38 6.12
N ALA A 123 3.37 10.33 5.88
CA ALA A 123 4.81 10.10 6.01
C ALA A 123 5.19 9.74 7.46
N ASP A 124 4.65 10.47 8.44
CA ASP A 124 4.89 10.26 9.86
C ASP A 124 4.31 8.91 10.33
N GLY A 125 3.15 8.51 9.80
CA GLY A 125 2.50 7.23 10.11
C GLY A 125 3.17 5.98 9.52
N LEU A 126 4.14 6.10 8.60
CA LEU A 126 4.72 4.95 7.91
C LEU A 126 5.39 3.94 8.85
N LEU A 127 6.16 4.41 9.83
CA LEU A 127 6.80 3.52 10.80
C LEU A 127 5.85 3.12 11.93
N ASP A 128 4.94 4.01 12.33
CA ASP A 128 3.98 3.75 13.41
C ASP A 128 2.96 2.66 13.03
N SER A 129 2.60 2.57 11.75
CA SER A 129 1.73 1.52 11.21
C SER A 129 2.40 0.14 11.12
N TRP A 130 3.72 0.08 10.92
CA TRP A 130 4.43 -1.18 10.64
C TRP A 130 5.24 -1.72 11.82
N ARG A 131 5.87 -0.83 12.61
CA ARG A 131 6.77 -1.21 13.69
C ARG A 131 6.12 -2.10 14.77
N PRO A 132 4.87 -1.86 15.21
CA PRO A 132 4.21 -2.75 16.16
C PRO A 132 4.09 -4.20 15.64
N ILE A 133 3.79 -4.35 14.34
CA ILE A 133 3.74 -5.65 13.67
C ILE A 133 5.13 -6.31 13.67
N VAL A 134 6.18 -5.56 13.33
CA VAL A 134 7.56 -6.07 13.36
C VAL A 134 7.91 -6.58 14.76
N ASP A 135 7.62 -5.79 15.80
CA ASP A 135 7.97 -6.12 17.17
C ASP A 135 7.26 -7.39 17.66
N ARG A 136 6.00 -7.62 17.26
CA ARG A 136 5.27 -8.88 17.53
C ARG A 136 5.84 -10.08 16.76
N ARG A 137 6.21 -9.90 15.50
CA ARG A 137 6.48 -11.04 14.58
C ARG A 137 7.95 -11.40 14.41
N ARG A 138 8.89 -10.51 14.74
CA ARG A 138 10.34 -10.67 14.46
C ARG A 138 11.00 -11.83 15.18
N SER A 139 10.52 -12.21 16.37
CA SER A 139 11.09 -13.29 17.19
C SER A 139 10.43 -14.65 16.98
N LEU A 140 9.36 -14.71 16.18
CA LEU A 140 8.65 -15.96 15.95
C LEU A 140 9.53 -16.95 15.19
N PRO A 141 9.67 -18.20 15.67
CA PRO A 141 10.38 -19.23 14.93
C PRO A 141 9.63 -19.53 13.62
N TYR A 142 10.38 -19.99 12.63
CA TYR A 142 9.82 -20.44 11.37
C TYR A 142 10.50 -21.72 10.90
N THR A 143 9.76 -22.54 10.17
CA THR A 143 10.26 -23.79 9.59
C THR A 143 10.95 -23.55 8.24
N PRO A 144 11.78 -24.49 7.76
CA PRO A 144 12.32 -24.43 6.40
C PRO A 144 11.23 -24.31 5.32
N GLN A 145 10.08 -24.97 5.52
CA GLN A 145 8.93 -24.90 4.61
C GLN A 145 8.32 -23.50 4.58
N GLN A 146 8.21 -22.84 5.74
CA GLN A 146 7.71 -21.46 5.81
C GLN A 146 8.67 -20.46 5.14
N ARG A 147 9.98 -20.72 5.22
CA ARG A 147 10.98 -19.95 4.48
C ARG A 147 10.84 -20.17 2.97
N GLU A 148 10.62 -21.40 2.53
CA GLU A 148 10.39 -21.72 1.12
C GLU A 148 9.14 -21.00 0.57
N TRP A 149 8.03 -21.03 1.32
CA TRP A 149 6.82 -20.29 0.96
C TRP A 149 7.08 -18.77 0.87
N GLN A 150 7.82 -18.20 1.82
CA GLN A 150 8.20 -16.78 1.78
C GLN A 150 8.96 -16.44 0.48
N LEU A 151 9.87 -17.29 0.02
CA LEU A 151 10.61 -17.05 -1.23
C LEU A 151 9.69 -17.08 -2.46
N VAL A 152 8.65 -17.92 -2.45
CA VAL A 152 7.62 -17.96 -3.50
C VAL A 152 6.76 -16.70 -3.49
N ARG A 153 6.29 -16.25 -2.31
CA ARG A 153 5.55 -14.99 -2.18
C ARG A 153 6.38 -13.79 -2.60
N ARG A 154 7.68 -13.77 -2.28
CA ARG A 154 8.62 -12.75 -2.78
C ARG A 154 8.80 -12.81 -4.30
N GLY A 155 8.70 -13.99 -4.91
CA GLY A 155 8.61 -14.12 -6.37
C GLY A 155 7.41 -13.37 -6.95
N ARG A 156 6.24 -13.43 -6.31
CA ARG A 156 5.05 -12.63 -6.71
C ARG A 156 5.29 -11.14 -6.57
N TYR A 157 5.99 -10.71 -5.53
CA TYR A 157 6.36 -9.31 -5.35
C TYR A 157 7.21 -8.80 -6.54
N VAL A 158 8.20 -9.59 -6.97
CA VAL A 158 9.03 -9.26 -8.15
C VAL A 158 8.23 -9.33 -9.45
N GLU A 159 7.33 -10.31 -9.62
CA GLU A 159 6.43 -10.37 -10.78
C GLU A 159 5.63 -9.07 -10.91
N PHE A 160 5.07 -8.55 -9.82
CA PHE A 160 4.34 -7.28 -9.84
C PHE A 160 5.26 -6.12 -10.24
N ASN A 161 6.40 -5.98 -9.56
CA ASN A 161 7.31 -4.85 -9.79
C ASN A 161 7.79 -4.80 -11.25
N LEU A 162 8.11 -5.95 -11.86
CA LEU A 162 8.65 -5.98 -13.22
C LEU A 162 7.57 -5.88 -14.31
N LEU A 163 6.36 -6.36 -14.05
CA LEU A 163 5.31 -6.46 -15.08
C LEU A 163 4.27 -5.34 -15.02
N TYR A 164 3.96 -4.82 -13.84
CA TYR A 164 2.79 -3.98 -13.61
C TYR A 164 3.08 -2.63 -12.93
N ASP A 165 4.16 -2.53 -12.13
CA ASP A 165 4.47 -1.30 -11.43
C ASP A 165 4.93 -0.18 -12.38
N ARG A 166 4.12 0.88 -12.46
CA ARG A 166 4.37 2.04 -13.33
C ARG A 166 5.69 2.74 -12.97
N GLY A 167 6.00 2.85 -11.67
CA GLY A 167 7.20 3.52 -11.19
C GLY A 167 8.48 2.76 -11.57
N VAL A 168 8.46 1.43 -11.43
CA VAL A 168 9.58 0.57 -11.83
C VAL A 168 9.78 0.60 -13.35
N ARG A 169 8.70 0.48 -14.13
CA ARG A 169 8.78 0.53 -15.59
C ARG A 169 9.37 1.85 -16.09
N PHE A 170 9.00 2.98 -15.49
CA PHE A 170 9.57 4.29 -15.80
C PHE A 170 11.06 4.34 -15.44
N GLY A 171 11.43 3.88 -14.25
CA GLY A 171 12.81 3.92 -13.77
C GLY A 171 13.77 2.96 -14.49
N LEU A 172 13.27 1.91 -15.16
CA LEU A 172 14.07 1.00 -15.98
C LEU A 172 14.24 1.46 -17.44
N ALA A 173 13.61 2.58 -17.83
CA ALA A 173 13.80 3.15 -19.16
C ALA A 173 15.27 3.59 -19.39
N PRO A 174 15.74 3.70 -20.64
CA PRO A 174 17.09 4.16 -20.94
C PRO A 174 17.42 5.49 -20.25
N GLY A 175 18.55 5.53 -19.54
CA GLY A 175 18.97 6.69 -18.72
C GLY A 175 18.43 6.69 -17.28
N GLY A 176 17.59 5.72 -16.92
CA GLY A 176 17.09 5.54 -15.56
C GLY A 176 18.14 5.00 -14.57
N ALA A 177 17.96 5.30 -13.29
CA ALA A 177 18.86 4.87 -12.22
C ALA A 177 18.52 3.44 -11.76
N ILE A 178 18.92 2.44 -12.54
CA ILE A 178 18.57 1.01 -12.34
C ILE A 178 18.73 0.54 -10.88
N GLU A 179 19.88 0.82 -10.26
CA GLU A 179 20.17 0.40 -8.88
C GLU A 179 19.19 1.00 -7.84
N ARG A 180 18.70 2.21 -8.09
CA ARG A 180 17.69 2.86 -7.22
C ARG A 180 16.31 2.23 -7.38
N VAL A 181 16.02 1.66 -8.54
CA VAL A 181 14.72 1.05 -8.85
C VAL A 181 14.67 -0.38 -8.34
N ILE A 182 15.74 -1.14 -8.57
CA ILE A 182 15.80 -2.57 -8.24
C ILE A 182 15.98 -2.83 -6.75
N VAL A 183 16.29 -1.82 -5.94
CA VAL A 183 16.34 -1.93 -4.46
C VAL A 183 15.02 -2.41 -3.86
N SER A 184 13.91 -2.22 -4.57
CA SER A 184 12.59 -2.75 -4.19
C SER A 184 12.51 -4.29 -4.30
N ALA A 185 13.39 -4.92 -5.07
CA ALA A 185 13.40 -6.36 -5.23
C ALA A 185 14.01 -7.04 -3.99
N PRO A 186 13.34 -8.05 -3.41
CA PRO A 186 13.92 -8.83 -2.33
C PRO A 186 15.19 -9.56 -2.79
N PRO A 187 16.20 -9.72 -1.92
CA PRO A 187 17.50 -10.27 -2.30
C PRO A 187 17.46 -11.74 -2.72
N LEU A 188 16.40 -12.46 -2.34
CA LEU A 188 16.17 -13.87 -2.69
C LEU A 188 14.68 -14.08 -2.97
N VAL A 189 14.43 -14.79 -4.06
CA VAL A 189 13.11 -15.19 -4.57
C VAL A 189 13.18 -16.62 -5.11
N LYS A 190 12.03 -17.28 -5.23
CA LYS A 190 11.94 -18.60 -5.84
C LYS A 190 10.71 -18.71 -6.73
N TRP A 191 10.91 -19.30 -7.91
CA TRP A 191 9.83 -19.83 -8.74
C TRP A 191 9.96 -21.35 -8.83
N SER A 192 8.82 -22.03 -8.83
CA SER A 192 8.76 -23.48 -9.00
C SER A 192 7.62 -23.82 -9.95
N TYR A 193 7.90 -24.63 -10.95
CA TYR A 193 6.88 -25.16 -11.84
C TYR A 193 6.02 -26.15 -11.07
N ARG A 194 4.70 -25.91 -11.03
CA ARG A 194 3.75 -26.66 -10.20
C ARG A 194 4.23 -26.76 -8.75
N TYR A 195 4.52 -25.60 -8.14
CA TYR A 195 4.70 -25.53 -6.69
C TYR A 195 3.57 -26.33 -6.03
N GLY A 196 3.93 -27.27 -5.14
CA GLY A 196 2.98 -28.20 -4.55
C GLY A 196 1.82 -27.48 -3.86
N GLU A 197 0.77 -28.24 -3.52
CA GLU A 197 -0.39 -27.67 -2.86
C GLU A 197 0.04 -26.92 -1.57
N PRO A 198 -0.28 -25.62 -1.45
CA PRO A 198 0.02 -24.86 -0.24
C PRO A 198 -0.64 -25.52 0.97
N GLY A 199 -0.01 -25.41 2.15
CA GLY A 199 -0.61 -25.84 3.41
C GLY A 199 -1.83 -24.98 3.78
N GLU A 200 -2.43 -25.29 4.92
CA GLU A 200 -3.64 -24.60 5.39
C GLU A 200 -3.43 -23.09 5.59
N GLU A 201 -2.35 -22.71 6.29
CA GLU A 201 -2.04 -21.30 6.56
C GLU A 201 -1.65 -20.52 5.29
N GLU A 202 -0.96 -21.17 4.35
CA GLU A 202 -0.64 -20.56 3.05
C GLU A 202 -1.92 -20.33 2.22
N ARG A 203 -2.87 -21.27 2.25
CA ARG A 203 -4.18 -21.11 1.58
C ARG A 203 -5.00 -19.99 2.18
N ARG A 204 -5.04 -19.88 3.53
CA ARG A 204 -5.75 -18.78 4.22
C ARG A 204 -5.30 -17.41 3.71
N LEU A 205 -4.00 -17.20 3.54
CA LEU A 205 -3.50 -15.97 2.95
C LEU A 205 -3.95 -15.82 1.49
N VAL A 206 -3.73 -16.84 0.65
CA VAL A 206 -4.05 -16.76 -0.79
C VAL A 206 -5.52 -16.47 -1.05
N ASP A 207 -6.43 -16.99 -0.24
CA ASP A 207 -7.86 -16.75 -0.39
C ASP A 207 -8.22 -15.28 -0.16
N VAL A 208 -7.61 -14.64 0.86
CA VAL A 208 -7.69 -13.19 1.07
C VAL A 208 -7.08 -12.42 -0.10
N LEU A 209 -5.94 -12.86 -0.62
CA LEU A 209 -5.29 -12.17 -1.74
C LEU A 209 -6.11 -12.28 -3.03
N ARG A 210 -6.95 -13.31 -3.19
CA ARG A 210 -7.89 -13.41 -4.33
C ARG A 210 -9.13 -12.54 -4.15
N LYS A 211 -9.52 -12.28 -2.90
CA LYS A 211 -10.73 -11.54 -2.53
C LYS A 211 -10.41 -10.59 -1.37
N PRO A 212 -10.02 -9.33 -1.67
CA PRO A 212 -9.73 -8.34 -0.64
C PRO A 212 -10.87 -8.21 0.37
N ARG A 213 -10.50 -8.01 1.64
CA ARG A 213 -11.42 -7.82 2.77
C ARG A 213 -11.41 -6.36 3.22
N ASP A 214 -12.46 -5.95 3.92
CA ASP A 214 -12.57 -4.63 4.56
C ASP A 214 -12.13 -4.72 6.02
N TRP A 215 -10.82 -4.83 6.22
CA TRP A 215 -10.17 -5.09 7.51
C TRP A 215 -10.48 -4.07 8.61
N ALA A 216 -10.63 -2.79 8.27
CA ALA A 216 -10.83 -1.73 9.26
C ALA A 216 -12.21 -1.77 9.94
N ASP A 217 -13.18 -2.50 9.37
CA ASP A 217 -14.52 -2.68 9.95
C ASP A 217 -14.62 -3.96 10.81
N GLU A 218 -13.55 -4.76 10.87
CA GLU A 218 -13.53 -6.00 11.63
C GLU A 218 -13.15 -5.75 13.11
N THR A 219 -13.72 -6.59 13.98
CA THR A 219 -13.40 -6.66 15.41
C THR A 219 -12.40 -7.79 15.65
N ASP A 220 -11.44 -7.57 16.55
CA ASP A 220 -10.46 -8.57 16.99
C ASP A 220 -11.12 -9.78 17.68
#